data_AF-A0A291HNE4-F1
#
_entry.id   AF-A0A291HNE4-F1
#
_cell.length_a   1.000
_cell.length_b   1.000
_cell.length_c   1.000
_cell.angle_alpha   90.00
_cell.angle_beta   90.00
_cell.angle_gamma   90.00
#
_symmetry.space_group_name_H-M   'P 1'
#
loop_
_entity.id
_entity.type
_entity.pdbx_description
1 polymer ?
#
loop_
_entity_poly.entity_id
_entity_poly.type
_entity_poly.pdbx_seq_one_letter_code
_entity_poly.pdbx_strand_id
1 'polypeptide(L)'
;MICLPRLSIWIIVTGLLLLAIGWLSPVQLPVVLYKLGLVTLGGVLGYWLDRGLFPYARPHQLLDDDPDGPGHLSMIRRALIVLACILGLTLGL
;
A
#
# COMPACT_ATOMS: atom_id res chain seq x y z
N MET A 1 -14.52 -23.22 -17.36
CA MET A 1 -13.17 -22.62 -17.25
C MET A 1 -13.15 -21.75 -16.00
N ILE A 2 -12.42 -22.15 -14.97
CA ILE A 2 -12.31 -21.37 -13.73
C ILE A 2 -11.34 -20.23 -14.04
N CYS A 3 -11.85 -18.99 -14.15
CA CYS A 3 -11.01 -17.81 -14.25
C CYS A 3 -10.44 -17.53 -12.86
N LEU A 4 -9.28 -18.10 -12.57
CA LEU A 4 -8.56 -17.80 -11.33
C LEU A 4 -8.18 -16.30 -11.35
N PRO A 5 -8.54 -15.52 -10.33
CA PRO A 5 -8.14 -14.12 -10.23
C PRO A 5 -6.62 -14.00 -10.38
N ARG A 6 -6.14 -12.99 -11.13
CA ARG A 6 -4.71 -12.72 -11.36
C ARG A 6 -3.89 -12.71 -10.05
N LEU A 7 -4.52 -12.32 -8.94
CA LEU A 7 -3.89 -12.24 -7.63
C LEU A 7 -3.74 -13.60 -6.92
N SER A 8 -4.51 -14.62 -7.30
CA SER A 8 -4.54 -15.91 -6.60
C SER A 8 -3.19 -16.62 -6.62
N ILE A 9 -2.47 -16.57 -7.74
CA ILE A 9 -1.11 -17.11 -7.85
C ILE A 9 -0.16 -16.45 -6.84
N TRP A 10 -0.24 -15.12 -6.70
CA TRP A 10 0.63 -14.37 -5.80
C TRP A 10 0.33 -14.64 -4.32
N ILE A 11 -0.95 -14.87 -3.98
CA ILE A 11 -1.34 -15.29 -2.64
C ILE A 11 -0.71 -16.64 -2.30
N ILE A 12 -0.79 -17.63 -3.21
CA ILE A 12 -0.22 -18.97 -3.00
C ILE A 12 1.29 -18.89 -2.82
N VAL A 13 1.99 -18.17 -3.70
CA VAL A 13 3.44 -17.99 -3.63
C VAL A 13 3.84 -17.30 -2.32
N THR A 14 3.15 -16.24 -1.92
CA THR A 14 3.43 -15.53 -0.65
C THR A 14 3.23 -16.43 0.56
N GLY A 15 2.15 -17.23 0.58
CA GLY A 15 1.89 -18.19 1.65
C GLY A 15 2.98 -19.27 1.75
N LEU A 16 3.42 -19.81 0.61
CA LEU A 16 4.52 -20.78 0.56
C LEU A 16 5.83 -20.20 1.10
N LEU A 17 6.18 -18.98 0.71
CA LEU A 17 7.38 -18.30 1.20
C LEU A 17 7.31 -18.05 2.72
N LEU A 18 6.17 -17.63 3.25
CA LEU A 18 5.99 -17.45 4.70
C LEU A 18 6.15 -18.76 5.47
N LEU A 19 5.61 -19.87 4.95
CA LEU A 19 5.80 -21.20 5.54
C LEU A 19 7.26 -21.63 5.49
N ALA A 20 7.96 -21.39 4.38
CA ALA A 20 9.39 -21.67 4.26
C ALA A 20 10.22 -20.89 5.29
N ILE A 21 9.91 -19.59 5.49
CA ILE A 21 10.56 -18.76 6.52
C ILE A 21 10.28 -19.33 7.93
N GLY A 22 9.04 -19.71 8.22
CA GLY A 22 8.67 -20.28 9.51
C GLY A 22 9.39 -21.61 9.81
N TRP A 23 9.65 -22.41 8.78
CA TRP A 23 10.37 -23.68 8.91
C TRP A 23 11.89 -23.48 9.08
N LEU A 24 12.48 -22.57 8.30
CA LEU A 24 13.93 -22.35 8.29
C LEU A 24 14.40 -21.48 9.47
N SER A 25 13.60 -20.51 9.88
CA SER A 25 13.92 -19.52 10.92
C SER A 25 12.65 -19.08 11.68
N PRO A 26 12.15 -19.90 12.61
CA PRO A 26 10.91 -19.60 13.34
C PRO A 26 11.00 -18.30 14.16
N VAL A 27 12.21 -17.92 14.59
CA VAL A 27 12.48 -16.67 15.33
C VAL A 27 12.25 -15.43 14.45
N GLN A 28 12.23 -15.57 13.12
CA GLN A 28 12.05 -14.45 12.20
C GLN A 28 10.57 -14.13 11.91
N LEU A 29 9.64 -15.03 12.25
CA LEU A 29 8.20 -14.80 12.03
C LEU A 29 7.67 -13.53 12.71
N PRO A 30 8.01 -13.21 13.98
CA PRO A 30 7.58 -11.96 14.62
C PRO A 30 8.11 -10.72 13.88
N VAL A 31 9.33 -10.76 13.34
CA VAL A 31 9.94 -9.64 12.61
C VAL A 31 9.23 -9.40 11.29
N VAL A 32 8.87 -10.47 10.57
CA VAL A 32 8.13 -10.37 9.30
C VAL A 32 6.72 -9.83 9.56
N LEU A 33 6.03 -10.32 10.59
CA LEU A 33 4.71 -9.82 10.99
C LEU A 33 4.76 -8.34 11.37
N TYR A 34 5.80 -7.93 12.10
CA TYR A 34 6.01 -6.53 12.45
C TYR A 34 6.18 -5.65 11.20
N LYS A 35 7.03 -6.05 10.25
CA LYS A 35 7.22 -5.33 8.98
C LYS A 35 5.94 -5.25 8.15
N LEU A 36 5.17 -6.33 8.06
CA LEU A 36 3.87 -6.33 7.40
C LEU A 36 2.90 -5.35 8.08
N GLY A 37 2.86 -5.35 9.42
CA GLY A 37 2.06 -4.40 10.19
C GLY A 37 2.43 -2.94 9.93
N LEU A 38 3.72 -2.62 9.79
CA LEU A 38 4.17 -1.26 9.45
C LEU A 38 3.71 -0.83 8.06
N VAL A 39 3.81 -1.72 7.08
CA VAL A 39 3.37 -1.41 5.70
C VAL A 39 1.86 -1.17 5.65
N THR A 40 1.06 -2.00 6.34
CA THR A 40 -0.39 -1.82 6.39
C THR A 40 -0.78 -0.54 7.13
N LEU A 41 -0.16 -0.26 8.29
CA LEU A 41 -0.35 0.98 9.02
C LEU A 41 0.07 2.20 8.21
N GLY A 42 1.16 2.13 7.44
CA GLY A 42 1.60 3.20 6.56
C GLY A 42 0.63 3.49 5.43
N GLY A 43 0.00 2.46 4.85
CA GLY A 43 -1.08 2.65 3.89
C GLY A 43 -2.29 3.37 4.50
N VAL A 44 -2.69 2.97 5.71
CA VAL A 44 -3.80 3.60 6.44
C VAL A 44 -3.47 5.05 6.77
N LEU A 45 -2.33 5.31 7.41
CA LEU A 45 -1.90 6.65 7.78
C LEU A 45 -1.70 7.55 6.57
N GLY A 46 -1.09 7.06 5.48
CA GLY A 46 -0.94 7.80 4.24
C GLY A 46 -2.28 8.24 3.64
N TYR A 47 -3.31 7.40 3.75
CA TYR A 47 -4.66 7.77 3.32
C TYR A 47 -5.32 8.84 4.20
N TRP A 48 -5.17 8.73 5.52
CA TRP A 48 -5.65 9.76 6.44
C TRP A 48 -4.94 11.09 6.20
N LEU A 49 -3.64 11.05 5.95
CA LEU A 49 -2.81 12.22 5.67
C LEU A 49 -3.21 12.89 4.35
N ASP A 50 -3.42 12.12 3.29
CA ASP A 50 -3.94 12.62 2.00
C ASP A 50 -5.28 13.37 2.18
N ARG A 51 -6.21 12.81 2.96
CA ARG A 51 -7.51 13.46 3.25
C ARG A 51 -7.40 14.69 4.14
N GLY A 52 -6.47 14.70 5.10
CA GLY A 52 -6.27 15.82 6.02
C GLY A 52 -5.63 17.04 5.34
N LEU A 53 -4.66 16.81 4.44
CA LEU A 53 -4.00 17.89 3.70
C LEU A 53 -4.89 18.51 2.61
N PHE A 54 -5.77 17.72 1.99
CA PHE A 54 -6.54 18.17 0.82
C PHE A 54 -8.04 17.85 0.94
N PRO A 55 -8.80 18.58 1.78
CA PRO A 55 -10.22 18.31 1.97
C PRO A 55 -11.08 18.54 0.72
N TYR A 56 -10.74 19.53 -0.13
CA TYR A 56 -11.54 19.96 -1.30
C TYR A 56 -10.91 19.68 -2.67
N ALA A 57 -9.70 19.11 -2.73
CA ALA A 57 -8.98 18.83 -3.99
C ALA A 57 -8.82 17.32 -4.20
N ARG A 58 -9.93 16.57 -4.10
CA ARG A 58 -9.92 15.11 -4.21
C ARG A 58 -9.73 14.68 -5.67
N PRO A 59 -9.02 13.57 -5.94
CA PRO A 59 -8.79 13.11 -7.30
C PRO A 59 -10.08 12.84 -8.08
N HIS A 60 -11.13 12.32 -7.44
CA HIS A 60 -12.41 12.09 -8.11
C HIS A 60 -13.05 13.39 -8.59
N GLN A 61 -12.92 14.47 -7.81
CA GLN A 61 -13.54 15.76 -8.10
C GLN A 61 -12.82 16.43 -9.26
N LEU A 62 -11.49 16.33 -9.28
CA LEU A 62 -10.67 17.01 -10.27
C LEU A 62 -10.69 16.31 -11.65
N LEU A 63 -10.95 15.00 -11.68
CA LEU A 63 -11.06 14.23 -12.93
C LEU A 63 -12.46 14.31 -13.54
N ASP A 64 -13.50 14.43 -12.71
CA ASP A 64 -14.89 14.59 -13.17
C ASP A 64 -15.14 16.00 -13.74
N ASP A 65 -14.45 17.03 -13.21
CA ASP A 65 -14.61 18.43 -13.61
C ASP A 65 -13.84 18.77 -14.90
N ASP A 66 -12.66 18.18 -15.10
CA ASP A 66 -11.86 18.34 -16.32
C ASP A 66 -10.98 17.09 -16.58
N PRO A 67 -11.38 16.19 -17.51
CA PRO A 67 -10.68 14.94 -17.77
C PRO A 67 -9.29 15.12 -18.39
N ASP A 68 -9.07 16.21 -19.15
CA ASP A 68 -7.77 16.59 -19.70
C ASP A 68 -7.01 17.57 -18.78
N GLY A 69 -7.66 17.96 -17.67
CA GLY A 69 -7.12 18.86 -16.67
C GLY A 69 -6.05 18.25 -15.77
N PRO A 70 -5.60 19.00 -14.75
CA PRO A 70 -4.55 18.57 -13.82
C PRO A 70 -4.96 17.43 -12.88
N GLY A 71 -6.10 16.76 -13.11
CA GLY A 71 -6.59 15.60 -12.36
C GLY A 71 -5.52 14.51 -12.17
N HIS A 72 -4.70 14.27 -13.18
CA HIS A 72 -3.57 13.33 -13.13
C HIS A 72 -2.53 13.69 -12.04
N LEU A 73 -2.27 14.98 -11.81
CA LEU A 73 -1.31 15.45 -10.81
C LEU A 73 -1.80 15.14 -9.38
N SER A 74 -3.11 15.13 -9.17
CA SER A 74 -3.70 14.78 -7.87
C SER A 74 -3.49 13.29 -7.52
N MET A 75 -3.50 12.40 -8.51
CA MET A 75 -3.19 10.98 -8.33
C MET A 75 -1.71 10.76 -7.99
N ILE A 76 -0.81 11.49 -8.66
CA ILE A 76 0.64 11.43 -8.37
C ILE A 76 0.91 11.92 -6.95
N ARG A 77 0.30 13.03 -6.53
CA ARG A 77 0.44 13.55 -5.16
C ARG A 77 0.01 12.53 -4.10
N ARG A 78 -1.15 11.90 -4.28
CA ARG A 78 -1.65 10.87 -3.35
C ARG A 78 -0.71 9.68 -3.30
N ALA A 79 -0.21 9.23 -4.46
CA ALA A 79 0.77 8.17 -4.54
C ALA A 79 2.07 8.53 -3.80
N LEU A 80 2.57 9.76 -3.96
CA LEU A 80 3.77 10.25 -3.26
C LEU A 80 3.57 10.35 -1.75
N ILE A 81 2.41 10.82 -1.27
CA ILE A 81 2.10 10.91 0.15
C ILE A 81 2.08 9.52 0.80
N VAL A 82 1.40 8.57 0.16
CA VAL A 82 1.32 7.19 0.65
C VAL A 82 2.69 6.52 0.60
N LEU A 83 3.44 6.71 -0.48
CA LEU A 83 4.81 6.20 -0.62
C LEU A 83 5.73 6.76 0.49
N ALA A 84 5.71 8.07 0.71
CA ALA A 84 6.51 8.73 1.75
C ALA A 84 6.16 8.22 3.15
N CYS A 85 4.86 7.98 3.43
CA CYS A 85 4.42 7.43 4.71
C CYS A 85 4.93 6.00 4.91
N ILE A 86 4.79 5.13 3.90
CA ILE A 86 5.28 3.74 3.96
C ILE A 86 6.80 3.72 4.11
N LEU A 87 7.55 4.51 3.34
CA LEU A 87 9.01 4.60 3.44
C LEU A 87 9.45 5.13 4.82
N GLY A 88 8.81 6.18 5.33
CA GLY A 88 9.12 6.74 6.65
C GLY A 88 8.95 5.72 7.77
N LEU A 89 7.87 4.93 7.73
CA LEU A 89 7.59 3.91 8.74
C LEU A 89 8.43 2.64 8.59
N THR A 90 8.94 2.35 7.39
CA THR A 90 9.72 1.12 7.13
C THR A 90 11.23 1.32 7.16
N LEU A 91 11.74 2.55 6.94
CA LEU A 91 13.17 2.88 7.00
C LEU A 91 13.61 3.39 8.38
N GLY A 92 12.69 3.86 9.22
CA GLY A 92 12.99 4.38 10.56
C GLY A 92 13.29 3.32 11.62
N LEU A 93 13.42 2.05 11.24
CA LEU A 93 13.58 0.86 12.08
C LEU A 93 14.61 -0.10 11.49
#